data_AF-A0A183USN3-F1
#
_entry.id   AF-A0A183USN3-F1
#
_cell.length_a   1.000
_cell.length_b   1.000
_cell.length_c   1.000
_cell.angle_alpha   90.00
_cell.angle_beta   90.00
_cell.angle_gamma   90.00
#
_symmetry.space_group_name_H-M   'P 1'
#
loop_
_entity.id
_entity.type
_entity.pdbx_description
1 polymer ?
#
loop_
_entity_poly.entity_id
_entity_poly.type
_entity_poly.pdbx_seq_one_letter_code
_entity_poly.pdbx_strand_id
1 'polypeptide(L)'
;MSVLDPLQQLEVLVAKIGGAEDGELLREQIAEVTAQANQLSKETNASMKRLVGVSNENRSVSSLRVQRERLMGELIAVLNRLQSAQRDASTREKETMKAVAAQDEHVSHQIEMSSEAEVQQRRQLQAQHQQHLNELRDRNETMRQLEQDIGDVTQIMKDLARIVHDQGEIVDSIEANVEHAAMHVQQGATDVRRATFYQQKARQKKFFLCVFLVFLVAIIALVLYFFAK
;
A
#
# COMPACT_ATOMS: atom_id res chain seq x y z
N MET A 1 10.17 -12.42 -1.19
CA MET A 1 9.62 -11.11 -1.58
C MET A 1 8.86 -10.57 -0.39
N SER A 2 9.22 -9.40 0.14
CA SER A 2 8.56 -8.81 1.30
C SER A 2 7.39 -7.93 0.87
N VAL A 3 6.39 -7.76 1.73
CA VAL A 3 5.21 -6.88 1.51
C VAL A 3 5.60 -5.42 1.28
N LEU A 4 6.84 -5.05 1.62
CA LEU A 4 7.35 -3.70 1.44
C LEU A 4 7.50 -3.29 -0.03
N ASP A 5 7.83 -4.22 -0.93
CA ASP A 5 8.11 -3.86 -2.33
C ASP A 5 6.84 -3.39 -3.06
N PRO A 6 5.68 -4.11 -2.98
CA PRO A 6 4.41 -3.62 -3.54
C PRO A 6 3.91 -2.34 -2.87
N LEU A 7 4.05 -2.20 -1.55
CA LEU A 7 3.58 -1.01 -0.83
C LEU A 7 4.31 0.27 -1.29
N GLN A 8 5.65 0.20 -1.44
CA GLN A 8 6.43 1.33 -1.93
C GLN A 8 6.09 1.69 -3.37
N GLN A 9 5.81 0.69 -4.21
CA GLN A 9 5.35 0.91 -5.58
C GLN A 9 3.98 1.61 -5.58
N LEU A 10 3.04 1.15 -4.75
CA LEU A 10 1.73 1.78 -4.61
C LEU A 10 1.86 3.24 -4.20
N GLU A 11 2.65 3.55 -3.17
CA GLU A 11 2.88 4.94 -2.72
C GLU A 11 3.39 5.85 -3.87
N VAL A 12 4.27 5.35 -4.74
CA VAL A 12 4.76 6.09 -5.92
C VAL A 12 3.70 6.24 -6.99
N LEU A 13 2.93 5.19 -7.29
CA LEU A 13 1.89 5.24 -8.31
C LEU A 13 0.74 6.17 -7.90
N VAL A 14 0.35 6.15 -6.63
CA VAL A 14 -0.68 7.04 -6.06
C VAL A 14 -0.27 8.52 -6.18
N ALA A 15 1.02 8.81 -6.05
CA ALA A 15 1.54 10.16 -6.22
C ALA A 15 1.31 10.73 -7.63
N LYS A 16 1.14 9.86 -8.64
CA LYS A 16 0.96 10.22 -10.05
C LYS A 16 -0.50 10.44 -10.47
N ILE A 17 -1.47 10.03 -9.65
CA ILE A 17 -2.90 10.24 -9.93
C ILE A 17 -3.19 11.75 -10.01
N GLY A 18 -3.89 12.18 -11.08
CA GLY A 18 -4.15 13.59 -11.39
C GLY A 18 -2.98 14.33 -12.06
N GLY A 19 -1.86 13.66 -12.34
CA GLY A 19 -0.72 14.21 -13.07
C GLY A 19 -0.78 13.95 -14.59
N ALA A 20 0.28 14.35 -15.31
CA ALA A 20 0.38 14.13 -16.76
C ALA A 20 0.47 12.65 -17.19
N GLU A 21 0.78 11.75 -16.23
CA GLU A 21 0.82 10.30 -16.43
C GLU A 21 -0.47 9.60 -15.96
N ASP A 22 -1.51 10.36 -15.57
CA ASP A 22 -2.81 9.80 -15.19
C ASP A 22 -3.55 9.29 -16.43
N GLY A 23 -3.52 7.97 -16.62
CA GLY A 23 -4.16 7.28 -17.73
C GLY A 23 -4.48 5.83 -17.38
N GLU A 24 -5.06 5.11 -18.33
CA GLU A 24 -5.50 3.71 -18.17
C GLU A 24 -4.37 2.78 -17.67
N LEU A 25 -3.16 2.94 -18.20
CA LEU A 25 -1.99 2.15 -17.79
C LEU A 25 -1.60 2.38 -16.31
N LEU A 26 -1.73 3.60 -15.80
CA LEU A 26 -1.45 3.89 -14.39
C LEU A 26 -2.50 3.22 -13.49
N ARG A 27 -3.77 3.23 -13.89
CA ARG A 27 -4.86 2.57 -13.15
C ARG A 27 -4.65 1.06 -13.11
N GLU A 28 -4.28 0.44 -14.23
CA GLU A 28 -3.99 -0.99 -14.31
C GLU A 28 -2.83 -1.37 -13.36
N GLN A 29 -1.75 -0.58 -13.36
CA GLN A 29 -0.62 -0.80 -12.43
C GLN A 29 -1.03 -0.64 -10.96
N ILE A 30 -1.86 0.35 -10.63
CA ILE A 30 -2.37 0.54 -9.27
C ILE A 30 -3.21 -0.66 -8.85
N ALA A 31 -4.13 -1.13 -9.71
CA ALA A 31 -4.95 -2.30 -9.45
C ALA A 31 -4.10 -3.56 -9.25
N GLU A 32 -3.11 -3.80 -10.12
CA GLU A 32 -2.22 -4.95 -10.03
C GLU A 32 -1.42 -4.94 -8.72
N VAL A 33 -0.75 -3.84 -8.41
CA VAL A 33 0.07 -3.71 -7.19
C VAL A 33 -0.79 -3.82 -5.93
N THR A 34 -2.01 -3.28 -5.96
CA THR A 34 -2.96 -3.37 -4.85
C THR A 34 -3.40 -4.81 -4.62
N ALA A 35 -3.76 -5.53 -5.68
CA ALA A 35 -4.13 -6.94 -5.61
C ALA A 35 -2.98 -7.81 -5.09
N GLN A 36 -1.75 -7.58 -5.56
CA GLN A 36 -0.55 -8.27 -5.07
C GLN A 36 -0.30 -7.99 -3.58
N ALA A 37 -0.40 -6.72 -3.14
CA ALA A 37 -0.25 -6.35 -1.73
C ALA A 37 -1.31 -7.01 -0.84
N ASN A 38 -2.55 -7.09 -1.31
CA ASN A 38 -3.65 -7.76 -0.62
C ASN A 38 -3.42 -9.26 -0.50
N GLN A 39 -3.02 -9.93 -1.58
CA GLN A 39 -2.73 -11.36 -1.57
C GLN A 39 -1.60 -11.70 -0.60
N LEU A 40 -0.51 -10.94 -0.64
CA LEU A 40 0.62 -11.16 0.27
C LEU A 40 0.24 -10.85 1.73
N SER A 41 -0.64 -9.88 1.96
CA SER A 41 -1.21 -9.60 3.28
C SER A 41 -2.05 -10.78 3.81
N LYS A 42 -2.87 -11.41 2.95
CA LYS A 42 -3.66 -12.61 3.29
C LYS A 42 -2.75 -13.78 3.66
N GLU A 43 -1.73 -14.05 2.86
CA GLU A 43 -0.75 -15.13 3.11
C GLU A 43 0.07 -14.90 4.38
N THR A 44 0.47 -13.65 4.63
CA THR A 44 1.20 -13.26 5.85
C THR A 44 0.32 -13.45 7.07
N ASN A 45 -0.97 -13.05 7.01
CA ASN A 45 -1.93 -13.26 8.09
C ASN A 45 -2.18 -14.75 8.36
N ALA A 46 -2.31 -15.58 7.32
CA ALA A 46 -2.47 -17.03 7.48
C ALA A 46 -1.24 -17.68 8.13
N SER A 47 -0.04 -17.21 7.77
CA SER A 47 1.21 -17.66 8.39
C SER A 47 1.33 -17.19 9.84
N MET A 48 0.87 -15.98 10.14
CA MET A 48 0.78 -15.46 11.50
C MET A 48 -0.16 -16.29 12.38
N LYS A 49 -1.35 -16.64 11.87
CA LYS A 49 -2.30 -17.53 12.57
C LYS A 49 -1.67 -18.88 12.93
N ARG A 50 -0.90 -19.47 12.01
CA ARG A 50 -0.15 -20.72 12.25
C ARG A 50 0.94 -20.54 13.30
N LEU A 51 1.73 -19.46 13.22
CA LEU A 51 2.76 -19.14 14.21
C LEU A 51 2.19 -18.99 15.62
N VAL A 52 1.02 -18.34 15.75
CA VAL A 52 0.32 -18.20 17.02
C VAL A 52 -0.09 -19.56 17.59
N GLY A 53 -0.61 -20.46 16.76
CA GLY A 53 -0.93 -21.84 17.16
C GLY A 53 0.29 -22.58 17.73
N VAL A 54 1.39 -22.61 16.97
CA VAL A 54 2.65 -23.28 17.39
C VAL A 54 3.25 -22.64 18.65
N SER A 55 3.18 -21.31 18.76
CA SER A 55 3.66 -20.58 19.95
C SER A 55 2.81 -20.88 21.19
N ASN A 56 1.51 -21.11 21.02
CA ASN A 56 0.59 -21.42 22.12
C ASN A 56 0.74 -22.87 22.61
N GLU A 57 1.17 -23.79 21.74
CA GLU A 57 1.53 -25.17 22.11
C GLU A 57 2.88 -25.21 22.85
N ASN A 58 3.85 -24.39 22.41
CA ASN A 58 5.19 -24.33 22.99
C ASN A 58 5.35 -23.20 24.03
N ARG A 59 4.45 -23.16 25.02
CA ARG A 59 4.37 -22.06 26.02
C ARG A 59 5.66 -21.79 26.79
N SER A 60 6.55 -22.76 26.92
CA SER A 60 7.82 -22.66 27.65
C SER A 60 8.92 -21.91 26.89
N VAL A 61 8.74 -21.66 25.59
CA VAL A 61 9.75 -21.00 24.75
C VAL A 61 9.47 -19.49 24.68
N SER A 62 9.99 -18.75 25.65
CA SER A 62 9.86 -17.28 25.73
C SER A 62 10.31 -16.55 24.45
N SER A 63 11.34 -17.07 23.76
CA SER A 63 11.86 -16.48 22.52
C SER A 63 10.86 -16.52 21.35
N LEU A 64 10.00 -17.54 21.27
CA LEU A 64 8.96 -17.64 20.23
C LEU A 64 7.83 -16.62 20.44
N ARG A 65 7.46 -16.36 21.70
CA ARG A 65 6.46 -15.34 22.05
C ARG A 65 6.92 -13.94 21.66
N VAL A 66 8.15 -13.59 22.02
CA VAL A 66 8.75 -12.28 21.68
C VAL A 66 8.88 -12.08 20.17
N GLN A 67 9.27 -13.12 19.42
CA GLN A 67 9.35 -13.03 17.95
C GLN A 67 7.96 -12.86 17.32
N ARG A 68 6.96 -13.60 17.81
CA ARG A 68 5.56 -13.48 17.37
C ARG A 68 5.03 -12.05 17.59
N GLU A 69 5.23 -11.48 18.78
CA GLU A 69 4.80 -10.11 19.09
C GLU A 69 5.42 -9.07 18.16
N ARG A 70 6.74 -9.17 17.92
CA ARG A 70 7.44 -8.27 16.99
C ARG A 70 6.89 -8.38 15.58
N LEU A 71 6.74 -9.60 15.06
CA LEU A 71 6.21 -9.84 13.71
C LEU A 71 4.74 -9.38 13.58
N MET A 72 3.93 -9.49 14.64
CA MET A 72 2.58 -8.94 14.68
C MET A 72 2.58 -7.42 14.61
N GLY A 73 3.42 -6.76 15.41
CA GLY A 73 3.56 -5.30 15.36
C GLY A 73 3.99 -4.79 13.98
N GLU A 74 4.95 -5.47 13.36
CA GLU A 74 5.39 -5.16 11.99
C GLU A 74 4.26 -5.35 10.96
N LEU A 75 3.49 -6.44 11.05
CA LEU A 75 2.35 -6.69 10.17
C LEU A 75 1.28 -5.60 10.32
N ILE A 76 0.93 -5.22 11.54
CA ILE A 76 -0.02 -4.13 11.81
C ILE A 76 0.48 -2.82 11.18
N ALA A 77 1.76 -2.49 11.37
CA ALA A 77 2.35 -1.28 10.81
C ALA A 77 2.30 -1.27 9.26
N VAL A 78 2.60 -2.40 8.62
CA VAL A 78 2.53 -2.53 7.15
C VAL A 78 1.09 -2.42 6.64
N LEU A 79 0.13 -3.10 7.28
CA LEU A 79 -1.28 -3.05 6.89
C LEU A 79 -1.88 -1.63 7.06
N ASN A 80 -1.51 -0.91 8.13
CA ASN A 80 -1.91 0.48 8.31
C ASN A 80 -1.41 1.37 7.17
N ARG A 81 -0.14 1.23 6.77
CA ARG A 81 0.43 2.00 5.66
C ARG A 81 -0.23 1.64 4.33
N LEU A 82 -0.48 0.35 4.08
CA LEU A 82 -1.19 -0.10 2.89
C LEU A 82 -2.59 0.51 2.80
N GLN A 83 -3.35 0.44 3.89
CA GLN A 83 -4.69 1.00 3.94
C GLN A 83 -4.68 2.53 3.76
N SER A 84 -3.68 3.23 4.31
CA SER A 84 -3.50 4.67 4.09
C SER A 84 -3.25 4.97 2.62
N ALA A 85 -2.31 4.26 1.99
CA ALA A 85 -1.99 4.46 0.57
C ALA A 85 -3.20 4.18 -0.34
N GLN A 86 -3.97 3.12 -0.06
CA GLN A 86 -5.20 2.81 -0.80
C GLN A 86 -6.29 3.90 -0.61
N ARG A 87 -6.46 4.44 0.60
CA ARG A 87 -7.41 5.54 0.85
C ARG A 87 -7.00 6.85 0.16
N ASP A 88 -5.70 7.15 0.16
CA ASP A 88 -5.16 8.30 -0.56
C ASP A 88 -5.41 8.14 -2.07
N ALA A 89 -5.20 6.94 -2.61
CA ALA A 89 -5.52 6.61 -3.99
C ALA A 89 -7.00 6.85 -4.30
N SER A 90 -7.91 6.35 -3.44
CA SER A 90 -9.36 6.49 -3.62
C SER A 90 -9.81 7.95 -3.55
N THR A 91 -9.23 8.74 -2.63
CA THR A 91 -9.55 10.16 -2.50
C THR A 91 -9.14 10.94 -3.74
N ARG A 92 -7.92 10.72 -4.24
CA ARG A 92 -7.43 11.36 -5.48
C ARG A 92 -8.24 10.93 -6.69
N GLU A 93 -8.55 9.64 -6.80
CA GLU A 93 -9.38 9.12 -7.90
C GLU A 93 -10.76 9.81 -7.90
N LYS A 94 -11.38 9.94 -6.72
CA LYS A 94 -12.66 10.65 -6.57
C LYS A 94 -12.58 12.12 -6.98
N GLU A 95 -11.49 12.80 -6.68
CA GLU A 95 -11.27 14.20 -7.09
C GLU A 95 -11.12 14.32 -8.61
N THR A 96 -10.34 13.43 -9.23
CA THR A 96 -10.17 13.41 -10.69
C THR A 96 -11.48 13.07 -11.41
N MET A 97 -12.26 12.11 -10.92
CA MET A 97 -13.59 11.79 -11.45
C MET A 97 -14.54 12.99 -11.39
N LYS A 98 -14.53 13.75 -10.29
CA LYS A 98 -15.34 14.98 -10.19
C LYS A 98 -14.92 16.02 -11.23
N ALA A 99 -13.61 16.16 -11.48
CA ALA A 99 -13.10 17.10 -12.48
C ALA A 99 -13.50 16.70 -13.91
N VAL A 100 -13.50 15.40 -14.24
CA VAL A 100 -13.99 14.90 -15.53
C VAL A 100 -15.51 15.07 -15.65
N ALA A 101 -16.26 14.79 -14.58
CA ALA A 101 -17.72 14.97 -14.56
C ALA A 101 -18.14 16.45 -14.75
N ALA A 102 -17.41 17.39 -14.14
CA ALA A 102 -17.66 18.82 -14.36
C ALA A 102 -17.35 19.27 -15.80
N GLN A 103 -16.29 18.71 -16.42
CA GLN A 103 -15.99 18.95 -17.83
C GLN A 103 -17.08 18.37 -18.74
N ASP A 104 -17.57 17.17 -18.43
CA ASP A 104 -18.66 16.54 -19.14
C ASP A 104 -19.95 17.35 -19.08
N GLU A 105 -20.32 17.86 -17.90
CA GLU A 105 -21.48 18.73 -17.72
C GLU A 105 -21.37 20.00 -18.58
N HIS A 106 -20.19 20.61 -18.64
CA HIS A 106 -19.93 21.78 -19.48
C HIS A 106 -20.02 21.46 -20.99
N VAL A 107 -19.52 20.30 -21.43
CA VAL A 107 -19.66 19.84 -22.83
C VAL A 107 -21.12 19.55 -23.16
N SER A 108 -21.85 18.89 -22.26
CA SER A 108 -23.29 18.62 -22.42
C SER A 108 -24.08 19.91 -22.59
N HIS A 109 -23.83 20.91 -21.73
CA HIS A 109 -24.48 22.21 -21.84
C HIS A 109 -24.14 22.92 -23.16
N GLN A 110 -22.90 22.82 -23.67
CA GLN A 110 -22.55 23.37 -24.98
C GLN A 110 -23.29 22.67 -26.14
N ILE A 111 -23.54 21.37 -26.04
CA ILE A 111 -24.35 20.64 -27.04
C ILE A 111 -25.78 21.17 -27.07
N GLU A 112 -26.38 21.42 -25.91
CA GLU A 112 -27.74 21.96 -25.78
C GLU A 112 -27.86 23.39 -26.33
N MET A 113 -26.82 24.21 -26.13
CA MET A 113 -26.77 25.58 -26.64
C MET A 113 -26.37 25.69 -28.12
N SER A 114 -25.86 24.60 -28.73
CA SER A 114 -25.42 24.61 -30.14
C SER A 114 -26.61 24.68 -31.10
N SER A 115 -26.50 25.54 -32.11
CA SER A 115 -27.53 25.68 -33.15
C SER A 115 -27.52 24.49 -34.10
N GLU A 116 -28.69 24.12 -34.65
CA GLU A 116 -28.82 23.08 -35.67
C GLU A 116 -28.02 23.37 -36.95
N ALA A 117 -27.69 24.64 -37.22
CA ALA A 117 -26.86 25.04 -38.34
C ALA A 117 -25.37 24.65 -38.18
N GLU A 118 -24.92 24.37 -36.95
CA GLU A 118 -23.52 24.07 -36.60
C GLU A 118 -23.28 22.56 -36.43
N VAL A 119 -23.80 21.75 -37.36
CA VAL A 119 -23.78 20.28 -37.31
C VAL A 119 -22.39 19.70 -37.03
N GLN A 120 -21.33 20.27 -37.62
CA GLN A 120 -19.96 19.78 -37.45
C GLN A 120 -19.44 20.00 -36.02
N GLN A 121 -19.69 21.16 -35.43
CA GLN A 121 -19.29 21.48 -34.05
C GLN A 121 -20.06 20.61 -33.06
N ARG A 122 -21.37 20.41 -33.28
CA ARG A 122 -22.20 19.55 -32.45
C ARG A 122 -21.73 18.09 -32.46
N ARG A 123 -21.32 17.57 -33.63
CA ARG A 123 -20.72 16.22 -33.74
C ARG A 123 -19.42 16.10 -32.94
N GLN A 124 -18.57 17.11 -32.99
CA GLN A 124 -17.32 17.11 -32.22
C GLN A 124 -17.59 17.11 -30.71
N LEU A 125 -18.52 17.95 -30.24
CA LEU A 125 -18.90 17.99 -28.83
C LEU A 125 -19.55 16.67 -28.37
N GLN A 126 -20.40 16.06 -29.19
CA GLN A 126 -20.97 14.74 -28.89
C GLN A 126 -19.90 13.65 -28.77
N ALA A 127 -18.87 13.68 -29.64
CA ALA A 127 -17.75 12.76 -29.53
C ALA A 127 -16.97 12.97 -28.22
N GLN A 128 -16.72 14.22 -27.83
CA GLN A 128 -16.06 14.55 -26.55
C GLN A 128 -16.89 14.10 -25.34
N HIS A 129 -18.20 14.36 -25.35
CA HIS A 129 -19.12 13.88 -24.31
C HIS A 129 -19.04 12.36 -24.16
N GLN A 130 -19.10 11.62 -25.27
CA GLN A 130 -18.99 10.15 -25.23
C GLN A 130 -17.63 9.69 -24.68
N GLN A 131 -16.54 10.41 -24.99
CA GLN A 131 -15.22 10.11 -24.43
C GLN A 131 -15.17 10.32 -22.92
N HIS A 132 -15.70 11.44 -22.42
CA HIS A 132 -15.76 11.71 -20.98
C HIS A 132 -16.63 10.68 -20.24
N LEU A 133 -17.77 10.28 -20.81
CA LEU A 133 -18.62 9.24 -20.23
C LEU A 133 -17.91 7.88 -20.14
N ASN A 134 -17.16 7.50 -21.18
CA ASN A 134 -16.38 6.27 -21.17
C ASN A 134 -15.27 6.36 -20.11
N GLU A 135 -14.54 7.47 -20.05
CA GLU A 135 -13.51 7.68 -19.03
C GLU A 135 -14.08 7.61 -17.61
N LEU A 136 -15.22 8.26 -17.35
CA LEU A 136 -15.90 8.21 -16.06
C LEU A 136 -16.31 6.78 -15.67
N ARG A 137 -16.76 5.98 -16.64
CA ARG A 137 -17.12 4.58 -16.44
C ARG A 137 -15.90 3.75 -16.03
N ASP A 138 -14.78 3.88 -16.75
CA ASP A 138 -13.56 3.13 -16.48
C ASP A 138 -12.95 3.52 -15.13
N ARG A 139 -12.95 4.82 -14.81
CA ARG A 139 -12.55 5.34 -13.50
C ARG A 139 -13.45 4.80 -12.38
N ASN A 140 -14.77 4.73 -12.60
CA ASN A 140 -15.71 4.20 -11.60
C ASN A 140 -15.48 2.71 -11.31
N GLU A 141 -15.22 1.91 -12.36
CA GLU A 141 -14.90 0.49 -12.19
C GLU A 141 -13.60 0.30 -11.41
N THR A 142 -12.56 1.06 -11.75
CA THR A 142 -11.28 1.07 -11.00
C THR A 142 -11.49 1.48 -9.54
N MET A 143 -12.27 2.54 -9.30
CA MET A 143 -12.57 3.01 -7.94
C MET A 143 -13.31 1.95 -7.12
N ARG A 144 -14.27 1.26 -7.72
CA ARG A 144 -15.01 0.18 -7.07
C ARG A 144 -14.10 -1.00 -6.70
N GLN A 145 -13.17 -1.36 -7.58
CA GLN A 145 -12.18 -2.39 -7.31
C GLN A 145 -11.28 -1.99 -6.13
N LEU A 146 -10.80 -0.73 -6.12
CA LEU A 146 -10.00 -0.20 -5.03
C LEU A 146 -10.76 -0.18 -3.69
N GLU A 147 -12.05 0.17 -3.69
CA GLU A 147 -12.89 0.12 -2.49
C GLU A 147 -13.04 -1.32 -1.94
N GLN A 148 -13.18 -2.30 -2.82
CA GLN A 148 -13.18 -3.72 -2.44
C GLN A 148 -11.84 -4.12 -1.83
N ASP A 149 -10.73 -3.69 -2.44
CA ASP A 149 -9.38 -3.97 -1.97
C ASP A 149 -9.09 -3.37 -0.59
N ILE A 150 -9.60 -2.17 -0.30
CA ILE A 150 -9.55 -1.56 1.05
C ILE A 150 -10.34 -2.42 2.04
N GLY A 151 -11.53 -2.89 1.64
CA GLY A 151 -12.37 -3.77 2.45
C GLY A 151 -11.66 -5.07 2.85
N ASP A 152 -10.93 -5.68 1.92
CA ASP A 152 -10.13 -6.88 2.16
C ASP A 152 -9.04 -6.64 3.22
N VAL A 153 -8.29 -5.54 3.12
CA VAL A 153 -7.27 -5.16 4.13
C VAL A 153 -7.91 -4.91 5.48
N THR A 154 -9.05 -4.19 5.51
CA THR A 154 -9.81 -3.96 6.75
C THR A 154 -10.20 -5.28 7.42
N GLN A 155 -10.62 -6.28 6.65
CA GLN A 155 -10.98 -7.59 7.20
C GLN A 155 -9.75 -8.32 7.78
N ILE A 156 -8.61 -8.27 7.10
CA ILE A 156 -7.34 -8.84 7.60
C ILE A 156 -6.93 -8.17 8.91
N MET A 157 -7.06 -6.84 9.01
CA MET A 157 -6.75 -6.11 10.24
C MET A 157 -7.67 -6.47 11.40
N LYS A 158 -8.97 -6.64 11.15
CA LYS A 158 -9.93 -7.11 12.16
C LYS A 158 -9.58 -8.52 12.66
N ASP A 159 -9.26 -9.42 11.73
CA ASP A 159 -8.78 -10.76 12.06
C ASP A 159 -7.52 -10.69 12.93
N LEU A 160 -6.57 -9.83 12.59
CA LEU A 160 -5.33 -9.67 13.34
C LEU A 160 -5.58 -9.08 14.75
N ALA A 161 -6.45 -8.08 14.85
CA ALA A 161 -6.85 -7.50 16.12
C ALA A 161 -7.52 -8.53 17.04
N ARG A 162 -8.33 -9.44 16.49
CA ARG A 162 -8.89 -10.56 17.25
C ARG A 162 -7.80 -11.49 17.79
N ILE A 163 -6.81 -11.83 16.96
CA ILE A 163 -5.68 -12.66 17.43
C ILE A 163 -4.95 -11.95 18.58
N VAL A 164 -4.74 -10.63 18.51
CA VAL A 164 -4.12 -9.85 19.60
C VAL A 164 -5.01 -9.84 20.86
N HIS A 165 -6.31 -9.62 20.72
CA HIS A 165 -7.26 -9.56 21.84
C HIS A 165 -7.40 -10.91 22.58
N ASP A 166 -7.50 -12.01 21.84
CA ASP A 166 -7.64 -13.36 22.40
C ASP A 166 -6.37 -13.83 23.16
N GLN A 167 -5.25 -13.08 23.09
CA GLN A 167 -3.97 -13.40 23.73
C GLN A 167 -3.79 -12.84 25.15
N GLY A 168 -4.71 -12.00 25.67
CA GLY A 168 -4.96 -11.76 27.11
C GLY A 168 -3.81 -11.29 28.04
N GLU A 169 -2.55 -11.22 27.62
CA GLU A 169 -1.39 -10.91 28.48
C GLU A 169 -0.27 -10.17 27.72
N ILE A 170 -0.63 -9.27 26.81
CA ILE A 170 0.33 -8.44 26.05
C ILE A 170 -0.30 -7.05 25.84
N VAL A 171 -0.44 -6.28 26.93
CA VAL A 171 -0.84 -4.86 26.85
C VAL A 171 0.37 -3.93 27.01
N ASP A 172 1.41 -4.33 27.73
CA ASP A 172 2.50 -3.40 28.10
C ASP A 172 3.58 -3.18 27.02
N SER A 173 3.72 -4.05 26.01
CA SER A 173 4.78 -3.91 24.99
C SER A 173 4.33 -3.24 23.69
N ILE A 174 3.02 -3.07 23.49
CA ILE A 174 2.43 -2.44 22.30
C ILE A 174 2.34 -0.91 22.48
N GLU A 175 2.10 -0.44 23.71
CA GLU A 175 1.97 1.00 24.02
C GLU A 175 3.26 1.77 23.68
N ALA A 176 4.44 1.20 23.99
CA ALA A 176 5.74 1.80 23.68
C ALA A 176 6.07 1.89 22.17
N ASN A 177 5.52 1.00 21.34
CA ASN A 177 5.77 0.99 19.90
C ASN A 177 4.68 1.74 19.10
N VAL A 178 3.46 1.81 19.64
CA VAL A 178 2.35 2.58 19.07
C VAL A 178 2.48 4.08 19.36
N GLU A 179 3.00 4.48 20.52
CA GLU A 179 3.24 5.90 20.83
C GLU A 179 4.31 6.52 19.91
N HIS A 180 5.32 5.73 19.51
CA HIS A 180 6.32 6.16 18.52
C HIS A 180 5.78 6.21 17.07
N ALA A 181 4.72 5.46 16.77
CA ALA A 181 4.06 5.46 15.47
C ALA A 181 2.99 6.57 15.36
N ALA A 182 2.29 6.89 16.46
CA ALA A 182 1.30 7.95 16.54
C ALA A 182 1.92 9.36 16.52
N MET A 183 3.11 9.53 17.09
CA MET A 183 3.84 10.81 17.13
C MET A 183 4.38 11.29 15.77
N HIS A 184 4.19 10.51 14.69
CA HIS A 184 4.56 10.92 13.33
C HIS A 184 3.37 11.10 12.36
N VAL A 185 2.13 11.06 12.86
CA VAL A 185 0.93 11.30 12.05
C VAL A 185 0.44 12.76 12.12
N GLN A 186 0.88 13.56 13.09
CA GLN A 186 0.33 14.90 13.32
C GLN A 186 1.00 16.07 12.56
N GLN A 187 1.98 15.81 11.69
CA GLN A 187 2.57 16.85 10.82
C GLN A 187 2.83 16.36 9.39
N GLY A 188 1.85 15.66 8.81
CA GLY A 188 1.87 15.21 7.41
C GLY A 188 1.31 16.22 6.40
N ALA A 189 1.32 17.52 6.71
CA ALA A 189 0.87 18.58 5.79
C ALA A 189 2.04 19.38 5.17
N THR A 190 3.29 19.08 5.52
CA THR A 190 4.46 19.79 4.97
C THR A 190 5.60 18.81 4.74
N ASP A 191 5.77 18.41 3.48
CA ASP A 191 7.02 18.50 2.72
C ASP A 191 7.26 17.30 1.82
N VAL A 192 6.70 17.43 0.61
CA VAL A 192 7.03 16.74 -0.65
C VAL A 192 8.54 16.79 -1.01
N ARG A 193 9.40 17.34 -0.15
CA ARG A 193 10.84 17.51 -0.38
C ARG A 193 11.73 16.40 0.19
N ARG A 194 11.20 15.44 0.96
CA ARG A 194 12.01 14.41 1.65
C ARG A 194 12.19 13.07 0.91
N ALA A 195 11.65 12.92 -0.30
CA ALA A 195 11.76 11.68 -1.07
C ALA A 195 13.18 11.38 -1.60
N THR A 196 14.03 12.40 -1.75
CA THR A 196 15.40 12.23 -2.27
C THR A 196 16.41 11.85 -1.18
N PHE A 197 16.14 12.12 0.10
CA PHE A 197 17.09 11.86 1.20
C PHE A 197 17.04 10.42 1.75
N TYR A 198 15.92 9.70 1.61
CA TYR A 198 15.79 8.33 2.12
C TYR A 198 16.42 7.26 1.20
N GLN A 199 16.52 7.51 -0.11
CA GLN A 199 17.24 6.61 -1.03
C GLN A 199 18.75 6.51 -0.70
N GLN A 200 19.37 7.59 -0.20
CA GLN A 200 20.79 7.55 0.17
C GLN A 200 21.04 6.76 1.46
N LYS A 201 20.17 6.89 2.47
CA LYS A 201 20.32 6.15 3.74
C LYS A 201 19.98 4.66 3.62
N ALA A 202 19.02 4.28 2.77
CA ALA A 202 18.72 2.87 2.51
C ALA A 202 19.87 2.16 1.77
N ARG A 203 20.55 2.84 0.84
CA ARG A 203 21.75 2.31 0.15
C ARG A 203 22.91 2.08 1.12
N GLN A 204 23.14 2.99 2.07
CA GLN A 204 24.19 2.82 3.08
C GLN A 204 23.88 1.63 4.02
N LYS A 205 22.62 1.45 4.45
CA LYS A 205 22.23 0.33 5.32
C LYS A 205 22.33 -1.04 4.63
N LYS A 206 22.02 -1.13 3.33
CA LYS A 206 22.22 -2.36 2.54
C LYS A 206 23.70 -2.73 2.40
N PHE A 207 24.59 -1.75 2.27
CA PHE A 207 26.05 -1.98 2.24
C PHE A 207 26.58 -2.57 3.55
N PHE A 208 26.20 -2.00 4.70
CA PHE A 208 26.61 -2.52 6.01
C PHE A 208 26.08 -3.94 6.28
N LEU A 209 24.86 -4.26 5.83
CA LEU A 209 24.30 -5.61 5.93
C LEU A 209 25.08 -6.63 5.07
N CYS A 210 25.48 -6.26 3.86
CA CYS A 210 26.31 -7.12 3.00
C CYS A 210 27.71 -7.38 3.59
N VAL A 211 28.37 -6.35 4.14
CA VAL A 211 29.70 -6.49 4.75
C VAL A 211 29.65 -7.43 5.97
N PHE A 212 28.61 -7.33 6.79
CA PHE A 212 28.40 -8.22 7.93
C PHE A 212 28.23 -9.69 7.52
N LEU A 213 27.47 -9.96 6.44
CA LEU A 213 27.25 -11.31 5.93
C LEU A 213 28.54 -11.94 5.37
N VAL A 214 29.38 -11.17 4.68
CA VAL A 214 30.68 -11.65 4.17
C VAL A 214 31.61 -12.05 5.32
N PHE A 215 31.65 -11.26 6.39
CA PHE A 215 32.44 -11.56 7.58
C PHE A 215 31.98 -12.86 8.27
N LEU A 216 30.67 -13.07 8.36
CA LEU A 216 30.09 -14.28 8.95
C LEU A 216 30.50 -15.54 8.16
N VAL A 217 30.46 -15.48 6.83
CA VAL A 217 30.85 -16.61 5.96
C VAL A 217 32.35 -16.92 6.08
N ALA A 218 33.20 -15.90 6.17
CA ALA A 218 34.65 -16.10 6.34
C ALA A 218 35.00 -16.79 7.66
N ILE A 219 34.32 -16.43 8.76
CA ILE A 219 34.51 -17.08 10.07
C ILE A 219 34.09 -18.54 10.02
N ILE A 220 32.95 -18.84 9.40
CA ILE A 220 32.45 -20.23 9.24
C ILE A 220 33.44 -21.06 8.42
N ALA A 221 33.95 -20.53 7.31
CA ALA A 221 34.93 -21.22 6.46
C ALA A 221 36.24 -21.51 7.21
N LEU A 222 36.70 -20.57 8.05
CA LEU A 222 37.93 -20.73 8.84
C LEU A 222 37.77 -21.79 9.93
N VAL A 223 36.62 -21.83 10.61
CA VAL A 223 36.30 -22.88 11.58
C VAL A 223 36.25 -24.26 10.91
N LEU A 224 35.60 -24.36 9.73
CA LEU A 224 35.54 -25.62 8.98
C LEU A 224 36.92 -26.08 8.51
N TYR A 225 37.77 -25.16 8.04
CA TYR A 225 39.14 -25.47 7.63
C TYR A 225 40.01 -25.95 8.81
N PHE A 226 39.84 -25.36 9.99
CA PHE A 226 40.58 -25.77 11.20
C PHE A 226 40.09 -27.11 11.78
N PHE A 227 38.80 -27.43 11.62
CA PHE A 227 38.23 -28.72 12.01
C PHE A 227 38.48 -29.85 11.00
N ALA A 228 38.70 -29.52 9.72
CA ALA A 228 38.98 -30.48 8.65
C ALA A 228 40.48 -30.82 8.50
N LYS A 229 41.34 -30.20 9.31
CA LYS A 229 42.77 -30.47 9.41
C LYS A 229 43.09 -31.21 10.70
#